data_AF-A0A959SAI9-F1
#
_entry.id   AF-A0A959SAI9-F1
#
_cell.length_a   1.000
_cell.length_b   1.000
_cell.length_c   1.000
_cell.angle_alpha   90.00
_cell.angle_beta   90.00
_cell.angle_gamma   90.00
#
_symmetry.space_group_name_H-M   'P 1'
#
loop_
_entity.id
_entity.type
_entity.pdbx_description
1 polymer ?
#
loop_
_entity_poly.entity_id
_entity_poly.type
_entity_poly.pdbx_seq_one_letter_code
_entity_poly.pdbx_strand_id
1 'polypeptide(L)' 'SFLQTGESLVIGKDAGWKNWYQQTSGRLVNIQNNDGSWNGHHCITSPVFCTATSLLILSVNNDIEHLLAQGATKYR' A
#
# COMPACT_ATOMS: atom_id res chain seq x y z
N SER A 1 -4.64 6.13 6.76
CA SER A 1 -4.68 4.83 6.05
C SER A 1 -3.35 4.61 5.38
N PHE A 2 -2.71 3.44 5.50
CA PHE A 2 -1.42 3.16 4.85
C PHE A 2 -1.49 3.30 3.33
N LEU A 3 -2.57 2.81 2.71
CA LEU A 3 -2.78 2.90 1.26
C LEU A 3 -2.81 4.36 0.76
N GLN A 4 -3.66 5.19 1.38
CA GLN A 4 -3.79 6.61 1.03
C GLN A 4 -2.49 7.40 1.26
N THR A 5 -1.71 7.05 2.29
CA THR A 5 -0.39 7.63 2.51
C THR A 5 0.57 7.24 1.39
N GLY A 6 0.56 5.96 0.98
CA GLY A 6 1.38 5.49 -0.13
C GLY A 6 1.03 6.19 -1.44
N GLU A 7 -0.25 6.27 -1.80
CA GLU A 7 -0.74 6.97 -3.00
C GLU A 7 -0.32 8.44 -3.01
N SER A 8 -0.47 9.15 -1.89
CA SER A 8 -0.05 10.55 -1.76
C SER A 8 1.46 10.74 -1.97
N LEU A 9 2.28 9.84 -1.40
CA LEU A 9 3.73 9.89 -1.52
C LEU A 9 4.20 9.61 -2.96
N VAL A 10 3.56 8.65 -3.64
CA VAL A 10 3.79 8.39 -5.07
C VAL A 10 3.51 9.64 -5.90
N ILE A 11 2.35 10.25 -5.73
CA ILE A 11 1.92 11.43 -6.50
C ILE A 11 2.85 12.61 -6.26
N GLY A 12 3.29 12.79 -5.01
CA GLY A 12 4.22 13.85 -4.62
C GLY A 12 5.64 13.73 -5.20
N LYS A 13 6.00 12.58 -5.80
CA LYS A 13 7.34 12.28 -6.37
C LYS A 13 8.51 12.50 -5.40
N ASP A 14 8.25 12.45 -4.09
CA ASP A 14 9.27 12.65 -3.06
C ASP A 14 10.10 11.37 -2.85
N ALA A 15 11.38 11.52 -2.50
CA ALA A 15 12.26 10.44 -2.08
C ALA A 15 11.70 9.67 -0.85
N GLY A 16 10.85 10.34 -0.05
CA GLY A 16 10.09 9.73 1.03
C GLY A 16 9.26 8.50 0.60
N TRP A 17 8.84 8.44 -0.67
CA TRP A 17 8.13 7.29 -1.23
C TRP A 17 8.93 5.99 -1.09
N LYS A 18 10.19 5.98 -1.52
CA LYS A 18 11.03 4.77 -1.54
C LYS A 18 11.25 4.24 -0.12
N ASN A 19 11.53 5.15 0.82
CA ASN A 19 11.73 4.80 2.23
C ASN A 19 10.45 4.22 2.84
N TRP A 20 9.31 4.87 2.59
CA TRP A 20 8.02 4.39 3.07
C TRP A 20 7.66 3.02 2.49
N TYR A 21 7.85 2.85 1.17
CA TYR A 21 7.54 1.61 0.47
C TYR A 21 8.40 0.46 0.99
N GLN A 22 9.72 0.65 1.13
CA GLN A 22 10.63 -0.38 1.68
C GLN A 22 10.26 -0.79 3.11
N GLN A 23 10.01 0.19 3.98
CA GLN A 23 9.65 -0.11 5.38
C GLN A 23 8.29 -0.80 5.49
N THR A 24 7.31 -0.35 4.72
CA THR A 24 5.93 -0.86 4.78
C THR A 24 5.83 -2.25 4.16
N SER A 25 6.38 -2.45 2.97
CA SER A 25 6.42 -3.76 2.31
C SER A 25 7.23 -4.78 3.11
N GLY A 26 8.40 -4.39 3.63
CA GLY A 26 9.21 -5.25 4.49
C GLY A 26 8.44 -5.71 5.74
N ARG A 27 7.70 -4.82 6.40
CA ARG A 27 6.84 -5.20 7.54
C ARG A 27 5.74 -6.16 7.13
N LEU A 28 5.03 -5.90 6.03
CA LEU A 28 3.93 -6.75 5.56
C LEU A 28 4.42 -8.15 5.20
N VAL A 29 5.52 -8.27 4.46
CA VAL A 29 6.12 -9.57 4.10
C VAL A 29 6.57 -10.32 5.34
N ASN A 30 7.17 -9.64 6.33
CA ASN A 30 7.63 -10.29 7.56
C ASN A 30 6.49 -10.88 8.42
N ILE A 31 5.27 -10.38 8.29
CA ILE A 31 4.10 -10.88 9.05
C ILE A 31 3.13 -11.69 8.18
N GLN A 32 3.52 -12.03 6.95
CA GLN A 32 2.72 -12.87 6.07
C GLN A 32 2.67 -14.30 6.61
N ASN A 33 1.49 -14.92 6.59
CA ASN A 33 1.36 -16.34 6.91
C ASN A 33 2.01 -17.20 5.82
N ASN A 34 2.35 -18.45 6.15
CA ASN A 34 2.98 -19.38 5.20
C ASN A 34 2.12 -19.69 3.95
N ASP A 35 0.80 -19.52 4.04
CA ASP A 35 -0.14 -19.70 2.93
C ASP A 35 -0.32 -18.42 2.08
N GLY A 36 0.41 -17.36 2.42
CA GLY A 36 0.38 -16.09 1.73
C GLY A 36 -0.71 -15.12 2.23
N SER A 37 -1.53 -15.50 3.21
CA SER A 37 -2.58 -14.65 3.78
C SER A 37 -2.06 -13.71 4.87
N TRP A 38 -2.91 -12.77 5.29
CA TRP A 38 -2.71 -11.94 6.47
C TRP A 38 -3.91 -11.99 7.40
N ASN A 39 -3.65 -11.96 8.70
CA ASN A 39 -4.67 -11.92 9.74
C ASN A 39 -4.57 -10.64 10.57
N GLY A 40 -5.71 -10.11 10.97
CA GLY A 40 -5.80 -9.04 11.96
C GLY A 40 -6.13 -9.60 13.34
N HIS A 41 -5.63 -8.96 14.38
CA HIS A 41 -5.85 -9.38 15.77
C HIS A 41 -7.18 -8.88 16.37
N HIS A 42 -8.03 -8.22 15.58
CA HIS A 42 -9.29 -7.65 16.06
C HIS A 42 -10.50 -8.34 15.43
N CYS A 43 -11.58 -8.48 16.19
CA CYS A 43 -12.78 -9.25 15.81
C CYS A 43 -13.48 -8.78 14.51
N ILE A 44 -13.21 -7.56 14.04
CA ILE A 44 -13.82 -6.96 12.84
C ILE A 44 -12.97 -7.24 11.58
N THR A 45 -11.70 -7.63 11.75
CA THR A 45 -10.77 -7.84 10.64
C THR A 45 -10.76 -9.31 10.22
N SER A 46 -11.57 -9.64 9.20
CA SER A 46 -11.53 -10.94 8.54
C SER A 46 -10.18 -11.17 7.82
N PRO A 47 -9.66 -12.41 7.76
CA PRO A 47 -8.49 -12.77 6.97
C PRO A 47 -8.60 -12.31 5.50
N VAL A 48 -9.81 -12.33 4.93
CA VAL A 48 -10.07 -11.86 3.56
C VAL A 48 -9.77 -10.37 3.44
N PHE A 49 -10.26 -9.57 4.38
CA PHE A 49 -10.05 -8.13 4.40
C PHE A 49 -8.56 -7.78 4.61
N CYS A 50 -7.91 -8.44 5.57
CA CYS A 50 -6.48 -8.24 5.85
C CYS A 50 -5.60 -8.63 4.67
N THR A 51 -5.92 -9.74 3.99
CA THR A 51 -5.18 -10.18 2.82
C THR A 51 -5.37 -9.18 1.67
N ALA A 52 -6.62 -8.80 1.36
CA ALA A 52 -6.91 -7.85 0.29
C ALA A 52 -6.22 -6.49 0.51
N THR A 53 -6.29 -5.95 1.73
CA THR A 53 -5.64 -4.67 2.06
C THR A 53 -4.12 -4.75 2.01
N SER A 54 -3.52 -5.87 2.44
CA SER A 54 -2.07 -6.07 2.34
C SER A 54 -1.61 -6.13 0.89
N LEU A 55 -2.36 -6.82 0.04
CA LEU A 55 -2.09 -6.87 -1.40
C LEU A 55 -2.17 -5.48 -2.04
N LEU A 56 -3.22 -4.70 -1.75
CA LEU A 56 -3.34 -3.33 -2.25
C LEU A 56 -2.15 -2.45 -1.84
N ILE A 57 -1.69 -2.58 -0.59
CA ILE A 57 -0.54 -1.80 -0.10
C ILE A 57 0.77 -2.27 -0.75
N LEU A 58 0.93 -3.56 -1.05
CA LEU A 58 2.13 -4.08 -1.74
C LEU A 58 2.13 -3.71 -3.23
N SER A 59 0.95 -3.66 -3.85
CA SER A 59 0.77 -3.40 -5.29
C SER A 59 0.63 -1.92 -5.66
N VAL A 60 0.59 -1.01 -4.70
CA VAL A 60 0.51 0.45 -4.92
C VAL A 60 1.53 0.97 -5.96
N ASN A 61 2.70 0.34 -6.09
CA ASN A 61 3.72 0.72 -7.07
C ASN A 61 3.31 0.36 -8.51
N ASN A 62 2.43 -0.63 -8.69
CA ASN A 62 1.90 -1.04 -9.98
C ASN A 62 0.88 -0.03 -10.50
N ASP A 63 0.23 0.71 -9.61
CA ASP A 63 -0.79 1.70 -9.96
C ASP A 63 -0.20 3.09 -10.20
N ILE A 64 1.13 3.26 -10.13
CA ILE A 64 1.80 4.58 -10.23
C ILE A 64 1.39 5.35 -11.48
N GLU A 65 1.36 4.70 -12.65
CA GLU A 65 1.00 5.39 -13.89
C GLU A 65 -0.42 5.94 -13.84
N HIS A 66 -1.36 5.16 -13.31
CA HIS A 66 -2.75 5.55 -13.15
C HIS A 66 -2.91 6.65 -12.08
N LEU A 67 -2.22 6.53 -10.94
CA LEU A 67 -2.21 7.51 -9.86
C LEU A 67 -1.62 8.86 -10.32
N LEU A 68 -0.54 8.82 -11.10
CA LEU A 68 0.06 10.01 -11.70
C LEU A 68 -0.86 10.64 -12.75
N ALA A 69 -1.56 9.83 -13.55
CA ALA A 69 -2.56 10.33 -14.50
C ALA A 69 -3.73 11.03 -13.79
N GLN A 70 -4.20 10.49 -12.67
CA GLN A 70 -5.23 11.12 -11.83
C GLN A 70 -4.72 12.39 -11.14
N GLY A 71 -3.46 12.43 -10.71
CA GLY A 71 -2.81 13.62 -10.14
C GLY A 71 -2.54 14.74 -11.15
N ALA A 72 -2.31 14.39 -12.42
CA ALA A 72 -2.09 15.35 -13.52
C ALA A 72 -3.32 16.25 -13.77
N THR A 73 -4.51 15.84 -13.33
CA THR A 73 -5.74 16.63 -13.46
C THR A 73 -5.87 17.80 -12.48
N LYS A 74 -4.94 17.99 -11.52
CA LYS A 74 -5.11 18.97 -10.43
C LYS A 74 -4.04 20.07 -10.31
N TYR A 75 -3.30 20.35 -11.38
CA TYR A 75 -2.48 21.56 -11.48
C TYR A 75 -2.65 22.23 -12.84
N ARG A 76 -3.72 23.01 -12.98
CA ARG A 76 -3.82 24.14 -13.90
C ARG A 76 -4.39 25.32 -13.13
#